data_AF-A0A1F6E604-F1
#
_entry.id   AF-A0A1F6E604-F1
#
_cell.length_a   1.000
_cell.length_b   1.000
_cell.length_c   1.000
_cell.angle_alpha   90.00
_cell.angle_beta   90.00
_cell.angle_gamma   90.00
#
_symmetry.space_group_name_H-M   'P 1'
#
loop_
_entity.id
_entity.type
_entity.pdbx_description
1 polymer ?
#
loop_
_entity_poly.entity_id
_entity_poly.type
_entity_poly.pdbx_seq_one_letter_code
_entity_poly.pdbx_strand_id
1 'polypeptide(L)'
;MIERVFGKKPTVIRRSNSNAFNISIYEKHIAERLKIPTGSRHDYNFILPVWIREKPDHTIRFLRGLYEAEGSMHFHAGTYTHKFLFSNANPALLDTVFRYVTKLGFHPHRSRFKIQVSRKDEVQKLANLLQFRRYKR
;
A
#
# COMPACT_ATOMS: atom_id res chain seq x y z
N MET A 1 -8.71 7.09 12.81
CA MET A 1 -7.82 7.82 11.87
C MET A 1 -8.58 8.84 11.06
N ILE A 2 -9.59 8.43 10.27
CA ILE A 2 -10.37 9.33 9.39
C ILE A 2 -10.96 10.51 10.16
N GLU A 3 -11.67 10.26 11.26
CA GLU A 3 -12.30 11.33 12.06
C GLU A 3 -11.30 12.35 12.61
N ARG A 4 -10.10 11.92 13.02
CA ARG A 4 -9.04 12.83 13.49
C ARG A 4 -8.47 13.71 12.37
N VAL A 5 -8.39 13.18 11.15
CA VAL A 5 -7.80 13.88 10.00
C VAL A 5 -8.81 14.83 9.35
N PHE A 6 -10.08 14.42 9.26
CA PHE A 6 -11.11 15.14 8.54
C PHE A 6 -12.11 15.86 9.44
N GLY A 7 -12.04 15.68 10.77
CA GLY A 7 -13.02 16.22 11.71
C GLY A 7 -14.44 15.70 11.49
N LYS A 8 -14.59 14.57 10.78
CA LYS A 8 -15.87 14.01 10.34
C LYS A 8 -15.95 12.53 10.65
N LYS A 9 -17.07 12.11 11.24
CA LYS A 9 -17.37 10.70 11.44
C LYS A 9 -17.67 10.05 10.08
N PRO A 10 -16.96 8.98 9.68
CA PRO A 10 -17.23 8.30 8.44
C PRO A 10 -18.52 7.50 8.52
N THR A 11 -19.22 7.37 7.40
CA THR A 11 -20.35 6.45 7.26
C THR A 11 -19.81 5.04 7.09
N VAL A 12 -20.32 4.08 7.85
CA VAL A 12 -19.92 2.66 7.77
C VAL A 12 -21.14 1.83 7.41
N ILE A 13 -21.09 1.14 6.28
CA ILE A 13 -22.21 0.34 5.75
C ILE A 13 -21.70 -1.06 5.45
N ARG A 14 -22.34 -2.10 6.00
CA ARG A 14 -22.06 -3.49 5.60
C ARG A 14 -22.60 -3.71 4.19
N ARG A 15 -21.76 -4.22 3.29
CA ARG A 15 -22.19 -4.51 1.92
C ARG A 15 -23.06 -5.78 1.91
N SER A 16 -24.22 -5.70 1.27
CA SER A 16 -25.11 -6.86 1.10
C SER A 16 -24.36 -8.02 0.42
N ASN A 17 -24.64 -9.23 0.88
CA ASN A 17 -24.07 -10.47 0.32
C ASN A 17 -22.53 -10.54 0.31
N SER A 18 -21.86 -9.86 1.24
CA SER A 18 -20.40 -9.97 1.38
C SER A 18 -19.94 -9.74 2.82
N ASN A 19 -18.75 -10.24 3.15
CA ASN A 19 -18.08 -9.95 4.42
C ASN A 19 -17.23 -8.68 4.34
N ALA A 20 -17.76 -7.63 3.68
CA ALA A 20 -17.08 -6.36 3.46
C ALA A 20 -17.89 -5.19 4.01
N PHE A 21 -17.17 -4.13 4.38
CA PHE A 21 -17.74 -2.86 4.83
C PHE A 21 -17.29 -1.75 3.89
N ASN A 22 -18.23 -0.90 3.50
CA ASN A 22 -17.95 0.36 2.85
C ASN A 22 -17.79 1.42 3.93
N ILE A 23 -16.62 2.07 3.94
CA ILE A 23 -16.34 3.21 4.80
C ILE A 23 -16.24 4.44 3.90
N SER A 24 -17.19 5.35 4.05
CA SER A 24 -17.33 6.52 3.17
C SER A 24 -17.16 7.82 3.95
N ILE A 25 -16.46 8.77 3.35
CA ILE A 25 -16.41 10.16 3.79
C ILE A 25 -16.65 11.07 2.60
N TYR A 26 -17.48 12.10 2.81
CA TYR A 26 -17.74 13.12 1.80
C TYR A 26 -17.21 14.49 2.25
N GLU A 27 -16.46 15.11 1.36
CA GLU A 27 -16.04 16.49 1.47
C GLU A 27 -15.85 17.07 0.08
N LYS A 28 -16.41 18.27 -0.15
CA LYS A 28 -16.26 18.98 -1.41
C LYS A 28 -14.77 19.23 -1.66
N HIS A 29 -14.27 18.92 -2.85
CA HIS A 29 -12.86 19.09 -3.25
C HIS A 29 -11.82 18.25 -2.47
N ILE A 30 -12.23 17.14 -1.85
CA ILE A 30 -11.28 16.26 -1.12
C ILE A 30 -10.11 15.78 -1.99
N ALA A 31 -10.38 15.48 -3.26
CA ALA A 31 -9.38 15.00 -4.20
C ALA A 31 -8.32 16.07 -4.52
N GLU A 32 -8.77 17.30 -4.79
CA GLU A 32 -7.91 18.46 -5.02
C GLU A 32 -7.06 18.76 -3.78
N ARG A 33 -7.67 18.79 -2.59
CA ARG A 33 -6.97 19.03 -1.33
C ARG A 33 -5.87 18.00 -1.05
N LEU A 34 -6.16 16.72 -1.31
CA LEU A 34 -5.19 15.64 -1.14
C LEU A 34 -4.20 15.55 -2.31
N LYS A 35 -4.42 16.31 -3.39
CA LYS A 35 -3.71 16.19 -4.67
C LYS A 35 -3.75 14.75 -5.19
N ILE A 36 -4.89 14.09 -4.99
CA ILE A 36 -5.16 12.73 -5.47
C ILE A 36 -6.03 12.86 -6.72
N PRO A 37 -5.67 12.19 -7.81
CA PRO A 37 -6.42 12.21 -9.05
C PRO A 37 -7.79 11.55 -8.93
N THR A 38 -8.75 12.07 -9.70
CA THR A 38 -10.10 11.52 -9.85
C THR A 38 -10.25 10.84 -11.21
N GLY A 39 -10.92 9.68 -11.28
CA GLY A 39 -11.22 8.99 -12.54
C GLY A 39 -11.00 7.48 -12.50
N SER A 40 -11.05 6.83 -13.67
CA SER A 40 -10.79 5.39 -13.83
C SER A 40 -9.36 5.04 -13.44
N ARG A 41 -9.19 3.98 -12.65
CA ARG A 41 -7.89 3.54 -12.11
C ARG A 41 -7.04 2.74 -13.11
N HIS A 42 -7.66 2.19 -14.16
CA HIS A 42 -7.00 1.25 -15.07
C HIS A 42 -5.90 1.93 -15.90
N ASP A 43 -6.20 3.07 -16.51
CA ASP A 43 -5.28 3.79 -17.40
C ASP A 43 -4.50 4.90 -16.69
N TYR A 44 -4.54 4.89 -15.36
CA TYR A 44 -4.00 5.99 -14.57
C TYR A 44 -2.49 5.89 -14.42
N ASN A 45 -1.76 6.90 -14.95
CA ASN A 45 -0.34 7.06 -14.66
C ASN A 45 -0.18 7.60 -13.24
N PHE A 46 -0.01 6.68 -12.27
CA PHE A 46 0.09 7.04 -10.86
C PHE A 46 1.35 7.87 -10.59
N ILE A 47 1.16 9.15 -10.30
CA ILE A 47 2.24 10.04 -9.85
C ILE A 47 2.06 10.27 -8.35
N LEU A 48 3.05 9.82 -7.57
CA LEU A 48 3.05 10.07 -6.14
C LEU A 48 3.20 11.58 -5.87
N PRO A 49 2.28 12.21 -5.09
CA PRO A 49 2.35 13.61 -4.75
C PRO A 49 3.70 14.04 -4.16
N VAL A 50 4.13 15.25 -4.50
CA VAL A 50 5.43 15.82 -4.12
C VAL A 50 5.67 15.77 -2.60
N TRP A 51 4.66 16.16 -1.82
CA TRP A 51 4.72 16.20 -0.37
C TRP A 51 4.88 14.81 0.29
N ILE A 52 4.55 13.72 -0.41
CA ILE A 52 4.79 12.35 0.05
C ILE A 52 6.22 11.92 -0.26
N ARG A 53 6.70 12.19 -1.48
CA ARG A 53 8.03 11.72 -1.94
C ARG A 53 9.21 12.48 -1.32
N GLU A 54 8.99 13.71 -0.87
CA GLU A 54 10.03 14.55 -0.25
C GLU A 54 10.40 14.11 1.17
N LYS A 55 9.44 13.52 1.91
CA LYS A 55 9.66 13.09 3.29
C LYS A 55 9.71 11.55 3.36
N PRO A 56 10.83 10.94 3.79
CA PRO A 56 10.96 9.48 3.90
C PRO A 56 9.82 8.84 4.71
N ASP A 57 9.44 9.46 5.83
CA ASP A 57 8.36 8.98 6.69
C ASP A 57 7.00 8.92 5.98
N HIS A 58 6.70 9.89 5.12
CA HIS A 58 5.47 9.87 4.34
C HIS A 58 5.49 8.76 3.29
N THR A 59 6.64 8.55 2.64
CA THR A 59 6.82 7.45 1.69
C THR A 59 6.65 6.09 2.38
N ILE A 60 7.22 5.91 3.57
CA ILE A 60 7.05 4.68 4.38
C ILE A 60 5.58 4.47 4.73
N ARG A 61 4.86 5.50 5.19
CA ARG A 61 3.42 5.42 5.50
C ARG A 61 2.56 5.14 4.28
N PHE A 62 2.91 5.71 3.13
CA PHE A 62 2.26 5.44 1.85
C PHE A 62 2.43 3.97 1.44
N LEU A 63 3.67 3.46 1.45
CA LEU A 63 3.95 2.05 1.15
C LEU A 63 3.24 1.13 2.13
N ARG A 64 3.24 1.43 3.43
CA ARG A 64 2.47 0.69 4.43
C ARG A 64 1.00 0.58 4.02
N GLY A 65 0.36 1.70 3.66
CA GLY A 65 -1.05 1.70 3.24
C GLY A 65 -1.31 0.81 2.03
N LEU A 66 -0.41 0.81 1.04
CA LEU A 66 -0.51 -0.08 -0.12
C LEU A 66 -0.36 -1.56 0.25
N TYR A 67 0.67 -1.89 1.03
CA TYR A 67 0.91 -3.27 1.45
C TYR A 67 -0.19 -3.80 2.37
N GLU A 68 -0.78 -2.99 3.24
CA GLU A 68 -1.93 -3.40 4.06
C GLU A 68 -3.18 -3.68 3.22
N ALA A 69 -3.36 -2.98 2.10
CA ALA A 69 -4.52 -3.14 1.23
C ALA A 69 -4.39 -4.32 0.27
N GLU A 70 -3.22 -4.49 -0.36
CA GLU A 70 -3.02 -5.43 -1.48
C GLU A 70 -1.75 -6.28 -1.34
N GLY A 71 -0.98 -6.06 -0.28
CA GLY A 71 0.24 -6.79 0.00
C GLY A 71 -0.01 -8.09 0.75
N SER A 72 0.98 -8.98 0.69
CA SER A 72 0.94 -10.25 1.42
C SER A 72 2.34 -10.67 1.85
N MET A 73 2.46 -11.17 3.07
CA MET A 73 3.70 -11.68 3.63
C MET A 73 3.57 -13.17 3.93
N HIS A 74 4.48 -13.96 3.39
CA HIS A 74 4.46 -15.42 3.47
C HIS A 74 5.79 -15.95 4.02
N PHE A 75 5.67 -16.89 4.95
CA PHE A 75 6.77 -17.64 5.52
C PHE A 75 6.47 -19.13 5.40
N HIS A 76 7.34 -19.87 4.71
CA HIS A 76 7.22 -21.32 4.58
C HIS A 76 8.48 -21.96 5.15
N ALA A 77 8.35 -22.59 6.33
CA ALA A 77 9.47 -23.16 7.06
C ALA A 77 10.13 -24.33 6.30
N GLY A 78 9.34 -25.22 5.71
CA GLY A 78 9.84 -26.42 5.04
C GLY A 78 10.69 -26.15 3.79
N THR A 79 10.52 -24.99 3.15
CA THR A 79 11.34 -24.57 1.99
C THR A 79 12.14 -23.30 2.27
N TYR A 80 12.24 -22.90 3.54
CA TYR A 80 12.91 -21.66 3.98
C TYR A 80 12.54 -20.43 3.15
N THR A 81 11.29 -20.36 2.68
CA THR A 81 10.85 -19.33 1.74
C THR A 81 10.26 -18.16 2.50
N HIS A 82 10.83 -16.98 2.29
CA HIS A 82 10.35 -15.71 2.83
C HIS A 82 9.94 -14.82 1.66
N LYS A 83 8.69 -14.36 1.61
CA LYS A 83 8.22 -13.47 0.53
C LYS A 83 7.37 -12.35 1.10
N PHE A 84 7.67 -11.13 0.71
CA PHE A 84 6.79 -9.99 0.90
C PHE A 84 6.40 -9.44 -0.47
N LEU A 85 5.12 -9.52 -0.81
CA LEU A 85 4.61 -9.24 -2.14
C LEU A 85 3.64 -8.06 -2.11
N PHE A 86 3.62 -7.31 -3.20
CA PHE A 86 2.58 -6.36 -3.56
C PHE A 86 2.10 -6.73 -4.97
N SER A 87 0.79 -6.87 -5.16
CA SER A 87 0.20 -7.30 -6.44
C SER A 87 -0.83 -6.28 -6.92
N ASN A 88 -0.73 -5.85 -8.18
CA ASN A 88 -1.68 -4.90 -8.76
C ASN A 88 -1.72 -5.06 -10.30
N ALA A 89 -2.85 -4.72 -10.92
CA ALA A 89 -3.00 -4.72 -12.37
C ALA A 89 -2.45 -3.44 -13.03
N ASN A 90 -2.39 -2.32 -12.31
CA ASN A 90 -1.88 -1.04 -12.80
C ASN A 90 -0.33 -1.06 -12.80
N PRO A 91 0.31 -1.00 -13.99
CA PRO A 91 1.77 -1.06 -14.11
C PRO A 91 2.46 0.18 -13.51
N ALA A 92 1.85 1.36 -13.59
CA ALA A 92 2.42 2.60 -13.03
C ALA A 92 2.50 2.55 -11.49
N LEU A 93 1.52 1.89 -10.85
CA LEU A 93 1.57 1.66 -9.41
C LEU A 93 2.64 0.63 -9.04
N LEU A 94 2.81 -0.44 -9.83
CA LEU A 94 3.91 -1.39 -9.65
C LEU A 94 5.28 -0.70 -9.79
N ASP A 95 5.44 0.17 -10.78
CA ASP A 95 6.63 1.00 -10.98
C ASP A 95 6.92 1.90 -9.78
N THR A 96 5.88 2.53 -9.25
CA THR A 96 5.94 3.36 -8.05
C THR A 96 6.45 2.56 -6.86
N VAL A 97 5.83 1.41 -6.58
CA VAL A 97 6.23 0.54 -5.46
C VAL A 97 7.66 0.05 -5.64
N PHE A 98 8.02 -0.46 -6.82
CA PHE A 98 9.37 -0.91 -7.13
C PHE A 98 10.40 0.19 -6.84
N ARG A 99 10.19 1.40 -7.39
CA ARG A 99 11.10 2.54 -7.22
C ARG A 99 11.32 2.90 -5.75
N TYR A 100 10.23 3.03 -4.98
CA TYR A 100 10.35 3.46 -3.58
C TYR A 100 10.87 2.36 -2.66
N VAL A 101 10.54 1.10 -2.91
CA VAL A 101 11.13 -0.03 -2.17
C VAL A 101 12.64 -0.12 -2.45
N THR A 102 13.07 0.05 -3.70
CA THR A 102 14.50 0.13 -4.04
C THR A 102 15.18 1.34 -3.39
N LYS A 103 14.54 2.52 -3.39
CA LYS A 103 15.07 3.74 -2.74
C LYS A 103 15.25 3.58 -1.22
N LEU A 104 14.46 2.71 -0.58
CA LEU A 104 14.62 2.36 0.83
C LEU A 104 15.76 1.34 1.10
N GLY A 105 16.52 0.95 0.08
CA GLY A 105 17.68 0.07 0.20
C GLY A 105 17.37 -1.43 0.09
N PHE A 106 16.19 -1.79 -0.38
CA PHE A 106 15.79 -3.19 -0.60
C PHE A 106 15.97 -3.61 -2.05
N HIS A 107 15.93 -4.93 -2.30
CA HIS A 107 16.12 -5.50 -3.62
C HIS A 107 14.84 -6.21 -4.08
N PRO A 108 13.80 -5.44 -4.49
CA PRO A 108 12.59 -6.02 -5.01
C PRO A 108 12.84 -6.65 -6.39
N HIS A 109 12.17 -7.77 -6.64
CA HIS A 109 12.01 -8.37 -7.95
C HIS A 109 10.67 -7.93 -8.55
N ARG A 110 10.66 -7.61 -9.85
CA ARG A 110 9.45 -7.24 -10.58
C ARG A 110 8.99 -8.38 -11.48
N SER A 111 7.68 -8.62 -11.51
CA SER A 111 7.01 -9.42 -12.53
C SER A 111 5.82 -8.64 -13.09
N ARG A 112 5.13 -9.22 -14.08
CA ARG A 112 4.02 -8.56 -14.81
C ARG A 112 2.99 -7.88 -13.89
N PHE A 113 2.61 -8.54 -12.80
CA PHE A 113 1.54 -8.07 -11.89
C PHE A 113 1.95 -7.98 -10.43
N LYS A 114 3.25 -8.05 -10.13
CA LYS A 114 3.72 -8.12 -8.73
C LYS A 114 5.12 -7.57 -8.55
N ILE A 115 5.34 -6.99 -7.37
CA ILE A 115 6.64 -6.63 -6.80
C ILE A 115 6.88 -7.52 -5.59
N GLN A 116 8.08 -8.11 -5.48
CA GLN A 116 8.38 -9.11 -4.44
C GLN A 116 9.77 -8.91 -3.84
N VAL A 117 9.86 -8.85 -2.52
CA VAL A 117 11.13 -8.99 -1.78
C VAL A 117 11.23 -10.42 -1.27
N SER A 118 12.39 -11.07 -1.44
CA SER A 118 12.57 -12.50 -1.11
C SER A 118 13.77 -12.84 -0.27
N ARG A 119 14.72 -11.90 -0.11
CA ARG A 119 15.84 -12.10 0.80
C ARG A 119 15.30 -12.10 2.22
N LYS A 120 15.57 -13.18 2.97
CA LYS A 120 15.01 -13.41 4.32
C LYS A 120 15.12 -12.19 5.23
N ASP A 121 16.33 -11.62 5.33
CA ASP A 121 16.60 -10.47 6.18
C ASP A 121 15.87 -9.21 5.69
N GLU A 122 15.79 -9.01 4.38
CA GLU A 122 15.10 -7.87 3.78
C GLU A 122 13.58 -7.97 3.95
N VAL A 123 13.01 -9.16 3.86
CA VAL A 123 11.58 -9.39 4.12
C VAL A 123 11.23 -8.93 5.52
N GLN A 124 12.00 -9.37 6.53
CA GLN A 124 11.74 -9.01 7.91
C GLN A 124 12.01 -7.51 8.17
N LYS A 125 13.11 -6.97 7.63
CA LYS A 125 13.46 -5.55 7.75
C LYS A 125 12.39 -4.65 7.11
N LEU A 126 11.91 -4.98 5.91
CA LEU A 126 10.87 -4.22 5.22
C LEU A 126 9.54 -4.32 5.96
N ALA A 127 9.13 -5.51 6.40
CA ALA A 127 7.91 -5.67 7.19
C ALA A 127 7.95 -4.85 8.49
N ASN A 128 9.10 -4.83 9.17
CA ASN A 128 9.30 -4.03 10.38
C ASN A 128 9.26 -2.52 10.07
N LEU A 129 9.94 -2.08 9.02
CA LEU A 129 9.98 -0.68 8.59
C LEU A 129 8.59 -0.17 8.23
N LEU A 130 7.82 -0.95 7.48
CA LEU A 130 6.43 -0.62 7.12
C LEU A 130 5.46 -0.83 8.28
N GLN A 131 5.90 -1.38 9.42
CA GLN A 131 5.04 -1.77 10.54
C GLN A 131 3.86 -2.64 10.07
N PHE A 132 4.14 -3.58 9.17
CA PHE A 132 3.14 -4.44 8.55
C PHE A 132 2.45 -5.30 9.60
N ARG A 133 1.12 -5.37 9.52
CA ARG A 133 0.30 -5.98 10.57
C ARG A 133 0.63 -7.45 10.76
N ARG A 134 0.86 -7.83 12.01
CA ARG A 134 1.02 -9.23 12.45
C ARG A 134 -0.27 -9.66 13.13
N TYR A 135 -0.97 -10.62 12.55
CA TYR A 135 -2.11 -11.25 13.19
C TYR A 135 -1.58 -12.30 14.17
N LYS A 136 -1.98 -12.22 15.45
CA LYS A 136 -1.82 -13.36 16.36
C LYS A 136 -2.76 -14.44 15.82
N ARG A 137 -2.17 -15.58 15.44
CA ARG A 137 -2.93 -16.80 15.17
C ARG A 137 -3.29 -17.45 16.49
#